data_AF-K1SUT8-F1
#
_entry.id   AF-K1SUT8-F1
#
_cell.length_a   1.000
_cell.length_b   1.000
_cell.length_c   1.000
_cell.angle_alpha   90.00
_cell.angle_beta   90.00
_cell.angle_gamma   90.00
#
_symmetry.space_group_name_H-M   'P 1'
#
loop_
_entity.id
_entity.type
_entity.pdbx_description
1 polymer ?
#
loop_
_entity_poly.entity_id
_entity_poly.type
_entity_poly.pdbx_seq_one_letter_code
_entity_poly.pdbx_strand_id
1 'polypeptide(L)'
;PSQSARGAEVLVSNGNYRPEIAKVLDGVGTNILMQLKNLGIYNRGLVKKSSQDHTLYPNGKLADYYGIVRYGVENNVPSMIVEHCFISSNSECEQFLSSDAKLRAIAQADARGIAAYYGLQKKAPGEVDVEPTFYDCRHHWAKTSIEAAASAGWVNGVSAGEFQPNGTLTRAAFVTMLGRMAGVKDTDYTTSVFRDVPDGEWYTSFVAWATENGIVDGYGDGIFLPQNNITRQEMAKIMAKYLNWKGLDTTPSSEISSYPINDLNAIGGWALEPVC
;
A
#
# COMPACT_ATOMS: atom_id res chain seq x y z
N PRO A 1 -22.69 -45.28 1.51
CA PRO A 1 -22.04 -43.96 1.63
C PRO A 1 -22.92 -43.02 2.46
N SER A 2 -22.41 -42.50 3.57
CA SER A 2 -23.18 -41.68 4.53
C SER A 2 -23.61 -40.32 3.94
N GLN A 3 -24.89 -40.00 4.05
CA GLN A 3 -25.55 -38.75 3.60
C GLN A 3 -25.22 -37.49 4.45
N SER A 4 -24.11 -37.43 5.19
CA SER A 4 -23.99 -36.43 6.27
C SER A 4 -23.37 -35.09 5.89
N ALA A 5 -22.47 -35.04 4.91
CA ALA A 5 -21.83 -33.80 4.47
C ALA A 5 -22.50 -33.28 3.19
N ARG A 6 -23.03 -32.07 3.24
CA ARG A 6 -23.70 -31.37 2.14
C ARG A 6 -23.49 -29.86 2.25
N GLY A 7 -23.56 -29.15 1.14
CA GLY A 7 -23.50 -27.69 1.08
C GLY A 7 -22.11 -27.16 0.76
N ALA A 8 -21.85 -25.93 1.22
CA ALA A 8 -20.56 -25.26 1.06
C ALA A 8 -20.11 -24.62 2.38
N GLU A 9 -18.79 -24.64 2.61
CA GLU A 9 -18.09 -23.93 3.69
C GLU A 9 -16.86 -23.21 3.14
N VAL A 10 -16.41 -22.16 3.83
CA VAL A 10 -15.17 -21.46 3.46
C VAL A 10 -14.22 -21.49 4.65
N LEU A 11 -13.03 -22.04 4.42
CA LEU A 11 -11.99 -22.21 5.41
C LEU A 11 -11.07 -21.00 5.36
N VAL A 12 -11.05 -20.24 6.45
CA VAL A 12 -10.39 -18.92 6.55
C VAL A 12 -9.53 -18.84 7.80
N SER A 13 -8.68 -17.81 7.85
CA SER A 13 -7.79 -17.58 9.00
C SER A 13 -8.58 -17.27 10.28
N ASN A 14 -8.08 -17.76 11.40
CA ASN A 14 -8.53 -17.39 12.74
C ASN A 14 -8.09 -15.97 13.16
N GLY A 15 -7.15 -15.35 12.43
CA GLY A 15 -6.65 -13.99 12.71
C GLY A 15 -5.58 -13.91 13.80
N ASN A 16 -4.98 -15.03 14.20
CA ASN A 16 -3.98 -15.05 15.26
C ASN A 16 -2.70 -14.28 14.89
N TYR A 17 -2.26 -14.30 13.62
CA TYR A 17 -1.06 -13.59 13.17
C TYR A 17 -1.33 -12.25 12.51
N ARG A 18 -2.27 -12.21 11.56
CA ARG A 18 -2.66 -11.02 10.80
C ARG A 18 -4.18 -10.82 10.85
N PRO A 19 -4.72 -10.22 11.92
CA PRO A 19 -6.17 -10.04 12.08
C PRO A 19 -6.81 -9.22 10.94
N GLU A 20 -6.05 -8.32 10.31
CA GLU A 20 -6.46 -7.57 9.13
C GLU A 20 -6.75 -8.46 7.92
N ILE A 21 -5.92 -9.50 7.69
CA ILE A 21 -6.17 -10.48 6.62
C ILE A 21 -7.40 -11.31 6.95
N ALA A 22 -7.54 -11.76 8.21
CA ALA A 22 -8.72 -12.51 8.65
C ALA A 22 -10.02 -11.73 8.40
N LYS A 23 -10.03 -10.42 8.65
CA LYS A 23 -11.20 -9.55 8.37
C LYS A 23 -11.55 -9.50 6.89
N VAL A 24 -10.56 -9.47 6.00
CA VAL A 24 -10.77 -9.55 4.55
C VAL A 24 -11.39 -10.89 4.18
N LEU A 25 -10.81 -11.99 4.67
CA LEU A 25 -11.28 -13.34 4.38
C LEU A 25 -12.70 -13.59 4.90
N ASP A 26 -13.05 -13.08 6.08
CA ASP A 26 -14.40 -13.18 6.63
C ASP A 26 -15.43 -12.53 5.71
N GLY A 27 -15.13 -11.33 5.22
CA GLY A 27 -16.03 -10.61 4.32
C GLY A 27 -16.16 -11.27 2.96
N VAL A 28 -15.05 -11.67 2.34
CA VAL A 28 -15.07 -12.35 1.04
C VAL A 28 -15.78 -13.71 1.16
N GLY A 29 -15.40 -14.53 2.14
CA GLY A 29 -15.98 -15.86 2.34
C GLY A 29 -17.48 -15.79 2.63
N THR A 30 -17.93 -14.82 3.43
CA THR A 30 -19.37 -14.61 3.70
C THR A 30 -20.13 -14.28 2.41
N ASN A 31 -19.59 -13.39 1.57
CA ASN A 31 -20.22 -13.04 0.30
C ASN A 31 -20.28 -14.23 -0.67
N ILE A 32 -19.21 -15.03 -0.76
CA ILE A 32 -19.20 -16.27 -1.56
C ILE A 32 -20.31 -17.22 -1.10
N LEU A 33 -20.38 -17.51 0.20
CA LEU A 33 -21.39 -18.40 0.78
C LEU A 33 -22.82 -17.91 0.54
N MET A 34 -23.04 -16.59 0.54
CA MET A 34 -24.35 -16.01 0.17
C MET A 34 -24.69 -16.26 -1.31
N GLN A 35 -23.73 -16.11 -2.23
CA GLN A 35 -23.98 -16.37 -3.65
C GLN A 35 -24.23 -17.85 -3.93
N LEU A 36 -23.49 -18.75 -3.27
CA LEU A 36 -23.70 -20.20 -3.36
C LEU A 36 -25.08 -20.58 -2.80
N LYS A 37 -25.51 -19.97 -1.69
CA LYS A 37 -26.85 -20.14 -1.14
C LYS A 37 -27.95 -19.79 -2.14
N ASN A 38 -27.76 -18.73 -2.94
CA ASN A 38 -28.72 -18.32 -3.96
C ASN A 38 -28.85 -19.34 -5.10
N LEU A 39 -27.86 -20.22 -5.31
CA LEU A 39 -27.96 -21.37 -6.21
C LEU A 39 -28.69 -22.57 -5.60
N GLY A 40 -29.06 -22.49 -4.32
CA GLY A 40 -29.68 -23.58 -3.57
C GLY A 40 -28.71 -24.46 -2.80
N ILE A 41 -27.41 -24.13 -2.79
CA ILE A 41 -26.39 -24.88 -2.02
C ILE A 41 -26.50 -24.51 -0.55
N TYR A 42 -26.53 -25.51 0.34
CA TYR A 42 -26.64 -25.25 1.78
C TYR A 42 -25.41 -24.51 2.32
N ASN A 43 -25.61 -23.37 3.00
CA ASN A 43 -24.51 -22.59 3.57
C ASN A 43 -24.16 -23.11 4.97
N ARG A 44 -22.94 -23.64 5.14
CA ARG A 44 -22.40 -24.16 6.41
C ARG A 44 -21.59 -23.13 7.20
N GLY A 45 -21.32 -21.97 6.61
CA GLY A 45 -20.59 -20.88 7.24
C GLY A 45 -19.07 -20.92 7.02
N LEU A 46 -18.41 -20.00 7.72
CA LEU A 46 -16.95 -19.91 7.76
C LEU A 46 -16.40 -20.94 8.76
N VAL A 47 -15.29 -21.59 8.39
CA VAL A 47 -14.58 -22.54 9.24
C VAL A 47 -13.20 -21.98 9.58
N LYS A 48 -12.94 -21.83 10.88
CA LYS A 48 -11.67 -21.35 11.43
C LYS A 48 -11.09 -22.43 12.32
N LYS A 49 -9.88 -22.91 12.02
CA LYS A 49 -9.23 -23.98 12.77
C LYS A 49 -7.78 -23.62 13.04
N SER A 50 -7.37 -23.74 14.30
CA SER A 50 -5.97 -23.62 14.72
C SER A 50 -5.23 -24.93 14.54
N SER A 51 -3.90 -24.87 14.44
CA SER A 51 -3.06 -26.05 14.28
C SER A 51 -3.26 -27.04 15.42
N GLN A 52 -3.22 -28.33 15.08
CA GLN A 52 -3.37 -29.44 16.03
C GLN A 52 -2.03 -30.07 16.40
N ASP A 53 -0.97 -29.79 15.63
CA ASP A 53 0.40 -30.25 15.85
C ASP A 53 1.28 -29.23 16.61
N HIS A 54 0.66 -28.20 17.18
CA HIS A 54 1.33 -27.09 17.88
C HIS A 54 2.22 -26.21 16.99
N THR A 55 2.07 -26.25 15.66
CA THR A 55 2.71 -25.25 14.78
C THR A 55 2.29 -23.84 15.18
N LEU A 56 3.27 -22.93 15.28
CA LEU A 56 3.09 -21.53 15.65
C LEU A 56 3.43 -20.61 14.48
N TYR A 57 2.76 -19.47 14.42
CA TYR A 57 3.21 -18.33 13.63
C TYR A 57 4.43 -17.66 14.30
N PRO A 58 5.16 -16.77 13.59
CA PRO A 58 6.32 -16.05 14.14
C PRO A 58 6.02 -15.23 15.41
N ASN A 59 4.76 -14.82 15.62
CA ASN A 59 4.33 -14.12 16.82
C ASN A 59 4.07 -15.04 18.03
N GLY A 60 4.41 -16.34 17.93
CA GLY A 60 4.26 -17.32 19.00
C GLY A 60 2.84 -17.83 19.23
N LYS A 61 1.84 -17.39 18.45
CA LYS A 61 0.47 -17.88 18.54
C LYS A 61 0.26 -19.09 17.63
N LEU A 62 -0.71 -19.95 17.97
CA LEU A 62 -1.07 -21.11 17.14
C LEU A 62 -1.39 -20.69 15.71
N ALA A 63 -0.75 -21.39 14.77
CA ALA A 63 -0.95 -21.20 13.35
C ALA A 63 -2.36 -21.63 12.90
N ASP A 64 -2.77 -21.20 11.72
CA ASP A 64 -3.96 -21.77 11.06
C ASP A 64 -3.68 -23.22 10.64
N TYR A 65 -4.71 -24.08 10.74
CA TYR A 65 -4.61 -25.52 10.49
C TYR A 65 -4.31 -25.84 9.02
N TYR A 66 -5.00 -25.17 8.10
CA TYR A 66 -4.90 -25.46 6.67
C TYR A 66 -3.69 -24.74 6.07
N GLY A 67 -2.79 -25.51 5.45
CA GLY A 67 -1.54 -24.98 4.88
C GLY A 67 -1.76 -23.80 3.92
N ILE A 68 -2.76 -23.87 3.03
CA ILE A 68 -3.09 -22.77 2.10
C ILE A 68 -3.40 -21.47 2.84
N VAL A 69 -4.25 -21.55 3.88
CA VAL A 69 -4.60 -20.40 4.71
C VAL A 69 -3.37 -19.89 5.47
N ARG A 70 -2.64 -20.81 6.12
CA ARG A 70 -1.45 -20.51 6.93
C ARG A 70 -0.37 -19.80 6.13
N TYR A 71 0.06 -20.40 5.03
CA TYR A 71 1.14 -19.87 4.20
C TYR A 71 0.72 -18.58 3.49
N GLY A 72 -0.56 -18.43 3.15
CA GLY A 72 -1.09 -17.15 2.70
C GLY A 72 -0.89 -16.05 3.74
N VAL A 73 -1.36 -16.29 4.97
CA VAL A 73 -1.22 -15.33 6.07
C VAL A 73 0.25 -15.02 6.38
N GLU A 74 1.14 -16.01 6.38
CA GLU A 74 2.59 -15.80 6.57
C GLU A 74 3.20 -14.86 5.53
N ASN A 75 2.80 -15.04 4.27
CA ASN A 75 3.31 -14.27 3.13
C ASN A 75 2.49 -13.01 2.83
N ASN A 76 1.60 -12.60 3.74
CA ASN A 76 0.76 -11.42 3.57
C ASN A 76 -0.19 -11.49 2.34
N VAL A 77 -0.65 -12.70 2.00
CA VAL A 77 -1.57 -12.99 0.91
C VAL A 77 -2.88 -13.57 1.48
N PRO A 78 -4.02 -12.86 1.42
CA PRO A 78 -5.31 -13.41 1.81
C PRO A 78 -5.62 -14.69 1.03
N SER A 79 -5.65 -15.82 1.74
CA SER A 79 -5.85 -17.16 1.17
C SER A 79 -6.96 -17.89 1.91
N MET A 80 -7.85 -18.55 1.16
CA MET A 80 -8.95 -19.35 1.69
C MET A 80 -9.15 -20.60 0.85
N ILE A 81 -9.83 -21.59 1.42
CA ILE A 81 -10.35 -22.73 0.68
C ILE A 81 -11.87 -22.59 0.66
N VAL A 82 -12.48 -22.69 -0.53
CA VAL A 82 -13.93 -22.81 -0.66
C VAL A 82 -14.22 -24.27 -0.95
N GLU A 83 -14.98 -24.93 -0.08
CA GLU A 83 -15.45 -26.29 -0.30
C GLU A 83 -16.89 -26.25 -0.79
N HIS A 84 -17.17 -26.96 -1.89
CA HIS A 84 -18.49 -27.04 -2.50
C HIS A 84 -18.97 -28.49 -2.59
N CYS A 85 -20.26 -28.69 -2.34
CA CYS A 85 -21.05 -29.88 -2.71
C CYS A 85 -20.29 -31.20 -2.54
N PHE A 86 -20.08 -31.62 -1.30
CA PHE A 86 -19.29 -32.80 -0.95
C PHE A 86 -19.65 -34.02 -1.82
N ILE A 87 -18.64 -34.60 -2.48
CA ILE A 87 -18.82 -35.68 -3.46
C ILE A 87 -19.45 -36.95 -2.87
N SER A 88 -19.42 -37.09 -1.54
CA SER A 88 -20.09 -38.16 -0.80
C SER A 88 -21.62 -38.04 -0.77
N SER A 89 -22.18 -36.91 -1.23
CA SER A 89 -23.61 -36.67 -1.38
C SER A 89 -24.06 -36.83 -2.83
N ASN A 90 -24.53 -38.02 -3.20
CA ASN A 90 -25.01 -38.30 -4.57
C ASN A 90 -26.05 -37.28 -5.07
N SER A 91 -26.97 -36.85 -4.19
CA SER A 91 -27.99 -35.85 -4.53
C SER A 91 -27.38 -34.50 -4.89
N GLU A 92 -26.38 -34.02 -4.15
CA GLU A 92 -25.71 -32.75 -4.49
C GLU A 92 -24.80 -32.89 -5.71
N CYS A 93 -24.15 -34.04 -5.91
CA CYS A 93 -23.41 -34.33 -7.13
C CYS A 93 -24.32 -34.21 -8.36
N GLU A 94 -25.50 -34.85 -8.32
CA GLU A 94 -26.49 -34.76 -9.40
C GLU A 94 -27.04 -33.33 -9.54
N GLN A 95 -27.33 -32.65 -8.43
CA GLN A 95 -27.95 -31.32 -8.47
C GLN A 95 -26.99 -30.23 -8.94
N PHE A 96 -25.71 -30.28 -8.54
CA PHE A 96 -24.79 -29.15 -8.67
C PHE A 96 -23.48 -29.46 -9.42
N LEU A 97 -23.06 -30.72 -9.54
CA LEU A 97 -21.77 -31.08 -10.16
C LEU A 97 -21.90 -31.83 -11.50
N SER A 98 -23.11 -32.21 -11.90
CA SER A 98 -23.37 -33.13 -13.02
C SER A 98 -23.23 -32.56 -14.44
N SER A 99 -22.86 -31.28 -14.59
CA SER A 99 -22.66 -30.68 -15.93
C SER A 99 -21.79 -29.44 -15.87
N ASP A 100 -21.12 -29.12 -16.98
CA ASP A 100 -20.34 -27.89 -17.15
C ASP A 100 -21.14 -26.63 -16.84
N ALA A 101 -22.42 -26.59 -17.20
CA ALA A 101 -23.27 -25.43 -16.92
C ALA A 101 -23.43 -25.20 -15.40
N LYS A 102 -23.56 -26.27 -14.62
CA LYS A 102 -23.68 -26.20 -13.16
C LYS A 102 -22.34 -25.86 -12.50
N LEU A 103 -21.24 -26.48 -12.97
CA LEU A 103 -19.88 -26.13 -12.51
C LEU A 103 -19.57 -24.65 -12.77
N ARG A 104 -19.94 -24.13 -13.95
CA ARG A 104 -19.83 -22.70 -14.28
C ARG A 104 -20.68 -21.84 -13.36
N ALA A 105 -21.90 -22.27 -13.01
CA ALA A 105 -22.75 -21.50 -12.10
C ALA A 105 -22.10 -21.36 -10.71
N ILE A 106 -21.49 -22.42 -10.17
CA ILE A 106 -20.75 -22.40 -8.91
C ILE A 106 -19.56 -21.45 -8.99
N ALA A 107 -18.72 -21.59 -10.02
CA ALA A 107 -17.55 -20.72 -10.22
C ALA A 107 -17.97 -19.24 -10.37
N GLN A 108 -19.09 -18.96 -11.03
CA GLN A 108 -19.65 -17.61 -11.12
C GLN A 108 -20.16 -17.10 -9.77
N ALA A 109 -20.71 -17.95 -8.91
CA ALA A 109 -21.12 -17.54 -7.57
C ALA A 109 -19.92 -17.15 -6.71
N ASP A 110 -18.82 -17.92 -6.76
CA ASP A 110 -17.57 -17.56 -6.07
C ASP A 110 -17.05 -16.20 -6.57
N ALA A 111 -16.95 -16.03 -7.89
CA ALA A 111 -16.50 -14.79 -8.51
C ALA A 111 -17.39 -13.59 -8.13
N ARG A 112 -18.71 -13.77 -8.08
CA ARG A 112 -19.66 -12.72 -7.64
C ARG A 112 -19.48 -12.38 -6.17
N GLY A 113 -19.16 -13.35 -5.31
CA GLY A 113 -18.89 -13.13 -3.89
C GLY A 113 -17.66 -12.25 -3.67
N ILE A 114 -16.58 -12.57 -4.39
CA ILE A 114 -15.35 -11.77 -4.41
C ILE A 114 -15.64 -10.35 -4.93
N ALA A 115 -16.30 -10.26 -6.08
CA ALA A 115 -16.65 -8.98 -6.69
C ALA A 115 -17.49 -8.09 -5.75
N ALA A 116 -18.49 -8.67 -5.08
CA ALA A 116 -19.34 -7.94 -4.14
C ALA A 116 -18.56 -7.39 -2.94
N TYR A 117 -17.56 -8.12 -2.43
CA TYR A 117 -16.74 -7.64 -1.31
C TYR A 117 -15.88 -6.43 -1.69
N TYR A 118 -15.24 -6.50 -2.86
CA TYR A 118 -14.36 -5.44 -3.35
C TYR A 118 -15.10 -4.33 -4.10
N GLY A 119 -16.43 -4.40 -4.21
CA GLY A 119 -17.23 -3.45 -5.00
C GLY A 119 -16.87 -3.45 -6.49
N LEU A 120 -16.39 -4.58 -7.03
CA LEU A 120 -15.97 -4.67 -8.41
C LEU A 120 -17.17 -4.54 -9.34
N GLN A 121 -17.01 -3.69 -10.35
CA GLN A 121 -18.00 -3.49 -11.39
C GLN A 121 -17.57 -4.20 -12.66
N LYS A 122 -18.55 -4.70 -13.42
CA LYS A 122 -18.28 -5.29 -14.71
C LYS A 122 -17.83 -4.15 -15.65
N LYS A 123 -16.63 -4.30 -16.19
CA LYS A 123 -16.07 -3.39 -17.19
C LYS A 123 -16.94 -3.28 -18.44
N ALA A 124 -16.89 -2.12 -19.07
CA ALA A 124 -17.40 -1.95 -20.42
C ALA A 124 -16.53 -2.73 -21.43
N PRO A 125 -17.09 -3.20 -22.56
CA PRO A 125 -16.28 -3.82 -23.62
C PRO A 125 -15.14 -2.90 -24.05
N GLY A 126 -13.89 -3.38 -23.97
CA GLY A 126 -12.68 -2.63 -24.35
C GLY A 126 -11.99 -1.87 -23.22
N GLU A 127 -12.58 -1.82 -22.01
CA GLU A 127 -11.94 -1.22 -20.85
C GLU A 127 -10.83 -2.14 -20.30
N VAL A 128 -9.63 -1.57 -20.11
CA VAL A 128 -8.45 -2.26 -19.57
C VAL A 128 -8.15 -1.76 -18.16
N ASP A 129 -7.72 -2.65 -17.26
CA ASP A 129 -7.15 -2.19 -15.99
C ASP A 129 -5.78 -1.62 -16.32
N VAL A 130 -5.61 -0.31 -16.17
CA VAL A 130 -4.26 0.25 -16.15
C VAL A 130 -3.70 -0.04 -14.77
N GLU A 131 -2.84 -1.06 -14.72
CA GLU A 131 -2.07 -1.37 -13.53
C GLU A 131 -1.25 -0.11 -13.15
N PRO A 132 -1.38 0.40 -11.92
CA PRO A 132 -0.59 1.54 -11.48
C PRO A 132 0.90 1.21 -11.56
N THR A 133 1.72 2.22 -11.83
CA THR A 133 3.19 2.09 -11.75
C THR A 133 3.63 1.48 -10.40
N PHE A 134 2.89 1.80 -9.33
CA PHE A 134 3.12 1.28 -7.99
C PHE A 134 1.89 0.52 -7.46
N TYR A 135 2.03 -0.78 -7.19
CA TYR A 135 0.91 -1.65 -6.80
C TYR A 135 0.30 -1.25 -5.45
N ASP A 136 1.11 -0.71 -4.54
CA ASP A 136 0.72 -0.28 -3.19
C ASP A 136 0.01 1.08 -3.19
N CYS A 137 -0.07 1.74 -4.35
CA CYS A 137 -0.83 2.97 -4.56
C CYS A 137 -2.22 2.72 -5.17
N ARG A 138 -2.60 1.48 -5.51
CA ARG A 138 -3.83 1.15 -6.26
C ARG A 138 -5.10 1.81 -5.72
N HIS A 139 -5.21 1.92 -4.40
CA HIS A 139 -6.37 2.50 -3.70
C HIS A 139 -5.98 3.71 -2.83
N HIS A 140 -4.78 4.27 -3.01
CA HIS A 140 -4.31 5.39 -2.22
C HIS A 140 -4.82 6.72 -2.80
N TRP A 141 -5.24 7.66 -1.94
CA TRP A 141 -5.75 8.96 -2.40
C TRP A 141 -4.73 9.75 -3.23
N ALA A 142 -3.44 9.55 -2.96
CA ALA A 142 -2.35 10.21 -3.67
C ALA A 142 -1.94 9.50 -4.98
N LYS A 143 -2.61 8.41 -5.38
CA LYS A 143 -2.27 7.60 -6.56
C LYS A 143 -2.00 8.47 -7.78
N THR A 144 -2.95 9.32 -8.15
CA THR A 144 -2.85 10.16 -9.35
C THR A 144 -1.65 11.11 -9.30
N SER A 145 -1.39 11.71 -8.14
CA SER A 145 -0.24 12.62 -7.95
C SER A 145 1.09 11.88 -8.02
N ILE A 146 1.16 10.69 -7.42
CA ILE A 146 2.36 9.83 -7.44
C ILE A 146 2.65 9.35 -8.86
N GLU A 147 1.64 8.89 -9.59
CA GLU A 147 1.78 8.45 -10.99
C GLU A 147 2.24 9.59 -11.90
N ALA A 148 1.70 10.80 -11.72
CA ALA A 148 2.14 11.98 -12.46
C ALA A 148 3.61 12.33 -12.16
N ALA A 149 4.00 12.32 -10.88
CA ALA A 149 5.38 12.58 -10.48
C ALA A 149 6.36 11.52 -11.00
N ALA A 150 5.96 10.25 -11.02
CA ALA A 150 6.78 9.17 -11.57
C ALA A 150 6.90 9.27 -13.10
N SER A 151 5.80 9.57 -13.79
CA SER A 151 5.81 9.78 -15.24
C SER A 151 6.67 10.97 -15.65
N ALA A 152 6.80 11.99 -14.79
CA ALA A 152 7.68 13.13 -15.00
C ALA A 152 9.14 12.86 -14.58
N GLY A 153 9.45 11.68 -14.04
CA GLY A 153 10.79 11.30 -13.58
C GLY A 153 11.21 11.95 -12.25
N TRP A 154 10.27 12.52 -11.48
CA TRP A 154 10.57 13.20 -10.22
C TRP A 154 10.73 12.22 -9.05
N VAL A 155 10.03 11.08 -9.12
CA VAL A 155 10.10 10.00 -8.13
C VAL A 155 10.34 8.66 -8.81
N ASN A 156 11.15 7.83 -8.17
CA ASN A 156 11.34 6.42 -8.49
C ASN A 156 11.06 5.70 -7.18
N GLY A 157 10.08 4.80 -7.14
CA GLY A 157 9.64 4.12 -5.91
C GLY A 157 10.79 3.44 -5.15
N VAL A 158 10.49 2.92 -3.96
CA VAL A 158 11.50 2.32 -3.08
C VAL A 158 11.99 0.95 -3.59
N SER A 159 11.19 0.28 -4.42
CA SER A 159 11.52 -1.00 -5.04
C SER A 159 10.75 -1.18 -6.36
N ALA A 160 10.94 -2.32 -7.02
CA ALA A 160 10.25 -2.62 -8.27
C ALA A 160 8.72 -2.72 -8.06
N GLY A 161 8.01 -1.66 -8.45
CA GLY A 161 6.55 -1.56 -8.34
C GLY A 161 6.03 -1.10 -6.98
N GLU A 162 6.87 -0.65 -6.05
CA GLU A 162 6.46 -0.21 -4.71
C GLU A 162 6.87 1.26 -4.45
N PHE A 163 5.97 2.06 -3.89
CA PHE A 163 6.23 3.48 -3.58
C PHE A 163 6.34 3.78 -2.08
N GLN A 164 5.64 3.02 -1.24
CA GLN A 164 5.38 3.28 0.19
C GLN A 164 4.68 4.63 0.44
N PRO A 165 3.44 4.84 -0.03
CA PRO A 165 2.76 6.15 0.04
C PRO A 165 2.44 6.62 1.47
N ASN A 166 2.45 5.70 2.45
CA ASN A 166 2.28 6.00 3.89
C ASN A 166 3.61 5.92 4.68
N GLY A 167 4.73 5.69 3.99
CA GLY A 167 6.06 5.64 4.59
C GLY A 167 6.56 7.01 5.01
N THR A 168 7.65 7.03 5.77
CA THR A 168 8.35 8.27 6.11
C THR A 168 9.32 8.64 4.99
N LEU A 169 9.40 9.93 4.67
CA LEU A 169 10.34 10.46 3.68
C LEU A 169 11.62 10.93 4.38
N THR A 170 12.78 10.61 3.81
CA THR A 170 14.06 11.13 4.31
C THR A 170 14.38 12.50 3.71
N ARG A 171 15.26 13.25 4.37
CA ARG A 171 15.75 14.55 3.86
C ARG A 171 16.42 14.43 2.49
N ALA A 172 17.26 13.41 2.30
CA ALA A 172 17.89 13.13 1.01
C ALA A 172 16.87 12.83 -0.09
N ALA A 173 15.82 12.06 0.22
CA ALA A 173 14.77 11.73 -0.74
C ALA A 173 14.01 13.00 -1.19
N PHE A 174 13.64 13.87 -0.25
CA PHE A 174 12.95 15.11 -0.58
C PHE A 174 13.80 16.04 -1.46
N VAL A 175 15.08 16.23 -1.13
CA VAL A 175 15.98 17.06 -1.95
C VAL A 175 16.22 16.45 -3.32
N THR A 176 16.32 15.12 -3.42
CA THR A 176 16.43 14.42 -4.69
C THR A 176 15.21 14.62 -5.59
N MET A 177 14.00 14.64 -5.01
CA MET A 177 12.78 14.97 -5.76
C MET A 177 12.86 16.37 -6.37
N LEU A 178 13.28 17.37 -5.59
CA LEU A 178 13.42 18.74 -6.06
C LEU A 178 14.50 18.88 -7.13
N GLY A 179 15.63 18.20 -6.97
CA GLY A 179 16.71 18.20 -7.96
C GLY A 179 16.27 17.58 -9.29
N ARG A 180 15.54 16.45 -9.25
CA ARG A 180 14.94 15.85 -10.45
C ARG A 180 13.91 16.78 -11.11
N MET A 181 13.08 17.47 -10.32
CA MET A 181 12.15 18.49 -10.82
C MET A 181 12.89 19.66 -11.49
N ALA A 182 14.10 19.99 -11.02
CA ALA A 182 14.96 21.01 -11.61
C ALA A 182 15.75 20.52 -12.84
N GLY A 183 15.67 19.23 -13.19
CA GLY A 183 16.40 18.63 -14.31
C GLY A 183 17.84 18.24 -14.00
N VAL A 184 18.23 18.21 -12.73
CA VAL A 184 19.56 17.77 -12.27
C VAL A 184 19.69 16.27 -12.50
N LYS A 185 20.86 15.84 -12.93
CA LYS A 185 21.23 14.43 -13.05
C LYS A 185 22.08 13.99 -11.86
N ASP A 186 22.05 12.70 -11.57
CA ASP A 186 22.88 12.06 -10.53
C ASP A 186 24.39 12.18 -10.79
N THR A 187 24.81 12.60 -11.99
CA THR A 187 26.21 12.82 -12.37
C THR A 187 26.64 14.29 -12.46
N ASP A 188 25.72 15.24 -12.31
CA ASP A 188 26.04 16.66 -12.53
C ASP A 188 26.95 17.23 -11.42
N TYR A 189 26.85 16.68 -10.21
CA TYR A 189 27.67 17.05 -9.06
C TYR A 189 28.25 15.79 -8.40
N THR A 190 29.55 15.81 -8.13
CA THR A 190 30.26 14.60 -7.67
C THR A 190 30.65 14.63 -6.20
N THR A 191 30.65 15.80 -5.56
CA THR A 191 31.13 15.99 -4.18
C THR A 191 30.19 16.89 -3.38
N SER A 192 30.02 16.56 -2.10
CA SER A 192 29.25 17.37 -1.15
C SER A 192 30.17 18.12 -0.19
N VAL A 193 29.73 19.30 0.27
CA VAL A 193 30.38 20.01 1.39
C VAL A 193 30.08 19.36 2.75
N PHE A 194 29.08 18.47 2.80
CA PHE A 194 28.69 17.78 4.02
C PHE A 194 29.42 16.45 4.18
N ARG A 195 30.04 16.25 5.34
CA ARG A 195 30.85 15.06 5.65
C ARG A 195 30.04 13.77 5.82
N ASP A 196 28.73 13.89 6.06
CA ASP A 196 27.79 12.77 6.16
C ASP A 196 27.03 12.51 4.85
N VAL A 197 27.48 13.13 3.75
CA VAL A 197 27.03 12.86 2.38
C VAL A 197 28.22 12.33 1.60
N PRO A 198 28.46 11.01 1.62
CA PRO A 198 29.56 10.40 0.86
C PRO A 198 29.41 10.64 -0.64
N ASP A 199 30.52 10.60 -1.36
CA ASP A 199 30.51 10.65 -2.82
C ASP A 199 29.91 9.36 -3.41
N GLY A 200 29.21 9.49 -4.54
CA GLY A 200 28.65 8.34 -5.26
C GLY A 200 27.33 7.78 -4.70
N GLU A 201 26.77 8.38 -3.64
CA GLU A 201 25.43 8.05 -3.19
C GLU A 201 24.37 8.59 -4.17
N TRP A 202 23.22 7.93 -4.23
CA TRP A 202 22.12 8.30 -5.13
C TRP A 202 21.58 9.72 -4.89
N TYR A 203 21.88 10.31 -3.73
CA TYR A 203 21.50 11.67 -3.35
C TYR A 203 22.66 12.68 -3.42
N THR A 204 23.91 12.25 -3.62
CA THR A 204 25.09 13.15 -3.54
C THR A 204 24.93 14.35 -4.47
N SER A 205 24.64 14.09 -5.75
CA SER A 205 24.55 15.15 -6.75
C SER A 205 23.46 16.17 -6.41
N PHE A 206 22.31 15.67 -5.98
CA PHE A 206 21.15 16.50 -5.66
C PHE A 206 21.36 17.33 -4.38
N VAL A 207 22.00 16.76 -3.36
CA VAL A 207 22.32 17.52 -2.14
C VAL A 207 23.36 18.59 -2.45
N ALA A 208 24.41 18.26 -3.20
CA ALA A 208 25.43 19.23 -3.62
C ALA A 208 24.84 20.38 -4.44
N TRP A 209 24.02 20.05 -5.45
CA TRP A 209 23.27 21.03 -6.24
C TRP A 209 22.42 21.95 -5.35
N ALA A 210 21.64 21.36 -4.43
CA ALA A 210 20.76 22.12 -3.56
C ALA A 210 21.54 23.05 -2.63
N THR A 211 22.72 22.64 -2.16
CA THR A 211 23.59 23.50 -1.35
C THR A 211 24.18 24.64 -2.17
N GLU A 212 24.72 24.36 -3.36
CA GLU A 212 25.31 25.37 -4.23
C GLU A 212 24.30 26.45 -4.64
N ASN A 213 23.02 26.07 -4.77
CA ASN A 213 21.93 26.97 -5.12
C ASN A 213 21.22 27.58 -3.90
N GLY A 214 21.73 27.38 -2.68
CA GLY A 214 21.18 27.97 -1.45
C GLY A 214 19.83 27.39 -1.00
N ILE A 215 19.42 26.25 -1.56
CA ILE A 215 18.17 25.54 -1.28
C ILE A 215 18.25 24.80 0.07
N VAL A 216 19.44 24.32 0.45
CA VAL A 216 19.69 23.67 1.75
C VAL A 216 20.99 24.15 2.41
N ASP A 217 20.95 24.35 3.73
CA ASP A 217 22.10 24.86 4.52
C ASP A 217 22.76 23.80 5.43
N GLY A 218 22.13 22.62 5.61
CA GLY A 218 22.53 21.63 6.61
C GLY A 218 22.14 22.02 8.05
N TYR A 219 22.72 21.33 9.04
CA TYR A 219 22.51 21.57 10.48
C TYR A 219 23.72 22.25 11.17
N GLY A 220 24.69 22.73 10.39
CA GLY A 220 25.97 23.20 10.90
C GLY A 220 27.04 22.11 10.89
N ASP A 221 28.30 22.50 11.13
CA ASP A 221 29.49 21.63 11.22
C ASP A 221 29.71 20.67 10.03
N GLY A 222 29.17 21.02 8.86
CA GLY A 222 29.22 20.19 7.66
C GLY A 222 28.31 18.97 7.73
N ILE A 223 27.19 19.01 8.44
CA ILE A 223 26.24 17.89 8.60
C ILE A 223 24.91 18.18 7.87
N PHE A 224 24.38 17.20 7.14
CA PHE A 224 23.10 17.30 6.41
C PHE A 224 21.98 16.39 6.95
N LEU A 225 22.34 15.26 7.53
CA LEU A 225 21.47 14.18 8.02
C LEU A 225 20.62 13.54 6.91
N PRO A 226 21.22 12.97 5.84
CA PRO A 226 20.48 12.51 4.66
C PRO A 226 19.42 11.45 4.96
N GLN A 227 19.67 10.58 5.93
CA GLN A 227 18.79 9.47 6.30
C GLN A 227 17.76 9.82 7.37
N ASN A 228 17.82 11.02 7.95
CA ASN A 228 16.80 11.43 8.92
C ASN A 228 15.47 11.69 8.21
N ASN A 229 14.38 11.32 8.87
CA ASN A 229 13.04 11.66 8.43
C ASN A 229 12.88 13.18 8.39
N ILE A 230 12.41 13.71 7.26
CA ILE A 230 12.18 15.15 7.12
C ILE A 230 10.90 15.55 7.86
N THR A 231 10.96 16.64 8.62
CA THR A 231 9.76 17.20 9.26
C THR A 231 8.99 18.12 8.32
N ARG A 232 7.69 18.35 8.57
CA ARG A 232 6.88 19.27 7.75
C ARG A 232 7.45 20.68 7.68
N GLN A 233 7.98 21.20 8.79
CA GLN A 233 8.60 22.54 8.83
C GLN A 233 9.92 22.61 8.05
N GLU A 234 10.72 21.53 8.07
CA GLU A 234 11.92 21.45 7.23
C GLU A 234 11.57 21.38 5.75
N MET A 235 10.55 20.58 5.41
CA MET A 235 10.04 20.48 4.04
C MET A 235 9.57 21.83 3.52
N ALA A 236 8.81 22.58 4.32
CA ALA A 236 8.34 23.93 3.99
C ALA A 236 9.50 24.89 3.75
N LYS A 237 10.50 24.92 4.64
CA LYS A 237 11.69 25.77 4.48
C LYS A 237 12.47 25.43 3.20
N ILE A 238 12.74 24.16 2.94
CA ILE A 238 13.47 23.74 1.75
C ILE A 238 12.67 24.06 0.48
N MET A 239 11.36 23.83 0.50
CA MET A 239 10.48 24.16 -0.63
C MET A 239 10.44 25.68 -0.88
N ALA A 240 10.30 26.51 0.15
CA ALA A 240 10.32 27.97 0.02
C ALA A 240 11.64 28.45 -0.61
N LYS A 241 12.78 27.92 -0.16
CA LYS A 241 14.08 28.22 -0.77
C LYS A 241 14.17 27.76 -2.22
N TYR A 242 13.64 26.58 -2.54
CA TYR A 242 13.55 26.09 -3.92
C TYR A 242 12.69 27.01 -4.81
N LEU A 243 11.52 27.44 -4.33
CA LEU A 243 10.62 28.34 -5.07
C LEU A 243 11.26 29.73 -5.26
N ASN A 244 11.93 30.27 -4.23
CA ASN A 244 12.73 31.49 -4.35
C ASN A 244 13.85 31.34 -5.39
N TRP A 245 14.56 30.21 -5.41
CA TRP A 245 15.56 29.90 -6.45
C TRP A 245 14.94 29.85 -7.86
N LYS A 246 13.68 29.38 -7.98
CA LYS A 246 12.90 29.46 -9.22
C LYS A 246 12.40 30.87 -9.57
N GLY A 247 12.65 31.88 -8.73
CA GLY A 247 12.21 33.25 -8.92
C GLY A 247 10.77 33.53 -8.49
N LEU A 248 10.19 32.67 -7.65
CA LEU A 248 8.86 32.86 -7.07
C LEU A 248 8.99 33.53 -5.71
N ASP A 249 8.18 34.54 -5.46
CA ASP A 249 8.07 35.17 -4.14
C ASP A 249 7.42 34.20 -3.15
N THR A 250 8.11 33.93 -2.05
CA THR A 250 7.61 33.08 -0.96
C THR A 250 7.46 33.86 0.35
N THR A 251 7.41 35.19 0.29
CA THR A 251 7.13 35.99 1.48
C THR A 251 5.66 35.84 1.88
N PRO A 252 5.36 35.70 3.19
CA PRO A 252 3.98 35.65 3.64
C PRO A 252 3.21 36.89 3.19
N SER A 253 2.04 36.71 2.59
CA SER A 253 1.21 37.81 2.10
C SER A 253 0.47 38.55 3.22
N SER A 254 0.51 38.01 4.44
CA SER A 254 -0.21 38.48 5.61
C SER A 254 0.65 38.29 6.87
N GLU A 255 0.24 38.91 7.97
CA GLU A 255 0.82 38.64 9.29
C GLU A 255 0.73 37.15 9.64
N ILE A 256 1.83 36.58 10.17
CA ILE A 256 1.94 35.15 10.51
C ILE A 256 0.77 34.66 11.38
N SER A 257 0.30 35.49 12.30
CA SER A 257 -0.80 35.16 13.22
C SER A 257 -2.18 35.02 12.54
N SER A 258 -2.31 35.43 11.28
CA SER A 258 -3.57 35.36 10.52
C SER A 258 -3.80 34.02 9.81
N TYR A 259 -2.76 33.20 9.67
CA TYR A 259 -2.85 31.91 8.99
C TYR A 259 -3.55 30.86 9.89
N PRO A 260 -4.46 30.03 9.34
CA PRO A 260 -5.27 29.09 10.12
C PRO A 260 -4.50 27.81 10.48
N ILE A 261 -3.38 27.96 11.18
CA ILE A 261 -2.50 26.87 11.61
C ILE A 261 -2.70 26.62 13.11
N ASN A 262 -3.37 25.51 13.44
CA ASN A 262 -3.75 25.19 14.83
C ASN A 262 -2.55 25.02 15.78
N ASP A 263 -1.41 24.57 15.25
CA ASP A 263 -0.17 24.28 15.97
C ASP A 263 0.95 25.29 15.68
N LEU A 264 0.59 26.54 15.32
CA LEU A 264 1.55 27.60 14.96
C LEU A 264 2.68 27.77 16.00
N ASN A 265 2.35 27.69 17.29
CA ASN A 265 3.31 27.83 18.39
C ASN A 265 4.31 26.66 18.51
N ALA A 266 4.08 25.54 17.84
CA ALA A 266 5.00 24.40 17.80
C ALA A 266 6.01 24.51 16.65
N ILE A 267 5.84 25.46 15.74
CA ILE A 267 6.75 25.69 14.62
C ILE A 267 7.99 26.43 15.15
N GLY A 268 9.18 25.95 14.79
CA GLY A 268 10.41 26.66 15.12
C GLY A 268 10.44 28.04 14.47
N GLY A 269 10.92 29.07 15.18
CA GLY A 269 10.92 30.44 14.66
C GLY A 269 11.60 30.60 13.29
N TRP A 270 12.59 29.75 13.00
CA TRP A 270 13.30 29.68 11.71
C TRP A 270 12.46 29.16 10.54
N ALA A 271 11.28 28.59 10.82
CA ALA A 271 10.38 27.97 9.85
C ALA A 271 9.01 28.65 9.78
N LEU A 272 8.74 29.69 10.59
CA LEU A 272 7.44 30.35 10.61
C LEU A 272 7.09 30.95 9.25
N GLU A 273 7.96 31.79 8.70
CA GLU A 273 7.77 32.39 7.38
C GLU A 273 7.57 31.34 6.27
N PRO A 274 8.45 30.34 6.07
CA PRO A 274 8.24 29.39 4.98
C PRO A 274 7.04 28.45 5.16
N VAL A 275 6.49 28.33 6.38
CA VAL A 275 5.26 27.55 6.62
C VAL A 275 4.00 28.38 6.38
N CYS A 276 4.07 29.71 6.48
CA CYS A 276 2.94 30.63 6.32
C CYS A 276 2.90 31.23 4.91
#